data_AF-A0A7Y1USZ9-F1
#
_entry.id   AF-A0A7Y1USZ9-F1
#
_cell.length_a   1.000
_cell.length_b   1.000
_cell.length_c   1.000
_cell.angle_alpha   90.00
_cell.angle_beta   90.00
_cell.angle_gamma   90.00
#
_symmetry.space_group_name_H-M   'P 1'
#
loop_
_entity.id
_entity.type
_entity.pdbx_description
1 polymer ?
#
loop_
_entity_poly.entity_id
_entity_poly.type
_entity_poly.pdbx_seq_one_letter_code
_entity_poly.pdbx_strand_id
1 'polypeptide(L)'
;MIPSLVVDEVRDSLVEYLASTFALADDDVREALSEFLQHEADGIFRGPYLRVRTPFEAVDGSWRSPLDWLPENFSPYLHQATAFERLGSRDSAPQPTIVTTGTGSGKTECFLYPILDHCARARARGEDGVKALILYPMNALASDQAGRIARTIASNGELAGVTAGLYIGEDGDNAEMGDENIVDQRYALRANPPDILLTNYKMLDFLLLRRQDRDLWAVNGPGTLRYV
;
A
#
# COMPACT_ATOMS: atom_id res chain seq x y z
N MET A 1 28.32 -2.18 -2.33
CA MET A 1 28.09 -1.90 -3.77
C MET A 1 28.40 -0.43 -3.99
N ILE A 2 29.37 -0.09 -4.84
CA ILE A 2 29.77 1.30 -5.08
C ILE A 2 28.83 1.85 -6.17
N PRO A 3 27.94 2.81 -5.87
CA PRO A 3 26.89 3.24 -6.81
C PRO A 3 27.44 3.69 -8.17
N SER A 4 28.64 4.27 -8.20
CA SER A 4 29.27 4.69 -9.47
C SER A 4 29.63 3.52 -10.38
N LEU A 5 30.02 2.35 -9.84
CA LEU A 5 30.34 1.17 -10.65
C LEU A 5 29.08 0.48 -11.20
N VAL A 6 27.98 0.51 -10.44
CA VAL A 6 26.70 -0.08 -10.85
C VAL A 6 26.06 0.70 -11.98
N VAL A 7 26.25 2.02 -12.01
CA VAL A 7 25.67 2.87 -13.06
C VAL A 7 26.19 2.48 -14.42
N ASP A 8 27.49 2.22 -14.55
CA ASP A 8 28.11 1.82 -15.82
C ASP A 8 27.62 0.43 -16.25
N GLU A 9 27.58 -0.53 -15.33
CA GLU A 9 27.10 -1.89 -15.62
C GLU A 9 25.62 -1.92 -16.04
N VAL A 10 24.76 -1.14 -15.37
CA VAL A 10 23.34 -1.01 -15.73
C VAL A 10 23.18 -0.30 -17.07
N ARG A 11 24.00 0.72 -17.35
CA ARG A 11 23.99 1.43 -18.63
C ARG A 11 24.30 0.48 -19.77
N ASP A 12 25.41 -0.24 -19.68
CA ASP A 12 25.87 -1.15 -20.72
C ASP A 12 24.86 -2.28 -20.95
N SER A 13 24.36 -2.88 -19.86
CA SER A 13 23.34 -3.94 -19.93
C SER A 13 22.05 -3.47 -20.60
N LEU A 14 21.60 -2.25 -20.30
CA LEU A 14 20.36 -1.69 -20.86
C LEU A 14 20.55 -1.35 -22.36
N VAL A 15 21.71 -0.82 -22.75
CA VAL A 15 22.04 -0.57 -24.15
C VAL A 15 22.06 -1.88 -24.93
N GLU A 16 22.74 -2.90 -24.41
CA GLU A 16 22.82 -4.23 -25.04
C GLU A 16 21.44 -4.87 -25.18
N TYR A 17 20.61 -4.78 -24.14
CA TYR A 17 19.23 -5.26 -24.17
C TYR A 17 18.40 -4.55 -25.25
N LEU A 18 18.46 -3.22 -25.33
CA LEU A 18 17.71 -2.47 -26.33
C LEU A 18 18.22 -2.74 -27.74
N ALA A 19 19.54 -2.75 -27.95
CA ALA A 19 20.15 -3.03 -29.25
C ALA A 19 19.81 -4.44 -29.76
N SER A 20 19.82 -5.44 -28.87
CA SER A 20 19.44 -6.82 -29.22
C SER A 20 17.94 -7.00 -29.42
N THR A 21 17.10 -6.31 -28.65
CA THR A 21 15.62 -6.36 -28.80
C THR A 21 15.17 -5.81 -30.15
N PHE A 22 15.80 -4.73 -30.63
CA PHE A 22 15.43 -4.11 -31.90
C PHE A 22 16.09 -4.75 -33.13
N ALA A 23 16.88 -5.82 -32.97
CA ALA A 23 17.42 -6.74 -34.00
C ALA A 23 17.50 -6.16 -35.43
N LEU A 24 18.14 -5.00 -35.59
CA LEU A 24 18.17 -4.27 -36.84
C LEU A 24 19.08 -5.01 -37.84
N ALA A 25 18.54 -5.36 -39.00
CA ALA A 25 19.27 -6.10 -40.05
C ALA A 25 20.33 -5.25 -40.75
N ASP A 26 20.16 -3.93 -40.71
CA ASP A 26 21.09 -2.95 -41.26
C ASP A 26 22.09 -2.53 -40.17
N ASP A 27 23.37 -2.72 -40.44
CA ASP A 27 24.45 -2.42 -39.49
C ASP A 27 24.60 -0.91 -39.25
N ASP A 28 24.36 -0.07 -40.26
CA ASP A 28 24.45 1.39 -40.14
C ASP A 28 23.35 1.92 -39.20
N VAL A 29 22.14 1.35 -39.30
CA VAL A 29 21.01 1.73 -38.44
C VAL A 29 21.21 1.22 -37.01
N ARG A 30 21.83 0.04 -36.84
CA ARG A 30 22.16 -0.52 -35.53
C ARG A 30 23.20 0.35 -34.80
N GLU A 31 24.22 0.79 -35.52
CA GLU A 31 25.24 1.70 -35.00
C GLU A 31 24.63 3.05 -34.60
N ALA A 32 23.82 3.64 -35.48
CA ALA A 32 23.11 4.90 -35.19
C ALA A 32 22.19 4.81 -33.95
N LEU A 33 21.51 3.67 -33.74
CA LEU A 33 20.70 3.45 -32.54
C LEU A 33 21.58 3.38 -31.28
N SER A 34 22.69 2.66 -31.33
CA SER A 34 23.62 2.55 -30.20
C SER A 34 24.23 3.91 -29.83
N GLU A 35 24.66 4.68 -30.83
CA GLU A 35 25.16 6.04 -30.65
C GLU A 35 24.10 6.95 -30.02
N PHE A 36 22.86 6.90 -30.52
CA PHE A 36 21.75 7.68 -29.98
C PHE A 36 21.47 7.35 -28.51
N LEU A 37 21.38 6.06 -28.15
CA LEU A 37 21.09 5.64 -26.77
C LEU A 37 22.17 6.11 -25.79
N GLN A 38 23.42 6.15 -26.25
CA GLN A 38 24.58 6.53 -25.46
C GLN A 38 24.92 8.03 -25.53
N HIS A 39 24.22 8.80 -26.36
CA HIS A 39 24.52 10.22 -26.58
C HIS A 39 24.42 11.02 -25.27
N GLU A 40 25.47 11.75 -24.89
CA GLU A 40 25.58 12.41 -23.58
C GLU A 40 24.46 13.44 -23.34
N ALA A 41 24.05 14.16 -24.38
CA ALA A 41 23.10 15.26 -24.28
C ALA A 41 21.66 14.88 -24.66
N ASP A 42 21.47 13.85 -25.50
CA ASP A 42 20.17 13.54 -26.11
C ASP A 42 19.77 12.07 -25.93
N GLY A 43 20.67 11.24 -25.41
CA GLY A 43 20.41 9.86 -25.11
C GLY A 43 19.57 9.65 -23.86
N ILE A 44 19.45 8.40 -23.48
CA ILE A 44 18.54 7.97 -22.40
C ILE A 44 19.19 8.04 -21.01
N PHE A 45 20.53 8.16 -20.94
CA PHE A 45 21.28 8.24 -19.70
C PHE A 45 21.62 9.70 -19.38
N ARG A 46 20.99 10.25 -18.35
CA ARG A 46 21.19 11.65 -17.90
C ARG A 46 22.14 11.78 -16.71
N GLY A 47 22.89 10.72 -16.41
CA GLY A 47 23.77 10.62 -15.25
C GLY A 47 23.02 10.41 -13.93
N PRO A 48 23.76 10.31 -12.81
CA PRO A 48 23.18 10.10 -11.49
C PRO A 48 22.53 11.39 -10.96
N TYR A 49 21.27 11.29 -10.53
CA TYR A 49 20.59 12.39 -9.83
C TYR A 49 20.77 12.24 -8.32
N LEU A 50 21.41 13.23 -7.69
CA LEU A 50 21.42 13.34 -6.23
C LEU A 50 20.20 14.15 -5.78
N ARG A 51 19.30 13.52 -5.02
CA ARG A 51 18.16 14.19 -4.42
C ARG A 51 18.36 14.34 -2.92
N VAL A 52 18.70 15.54 -2.47
CA VAL A 52 18.69 15.90 -1.05
C VAL A 52 17.29 16.36 -0.66
N ARG A 53 16.74 15.83 0.42
CA ARG A 53 15.45 16.27 0.98
C ARG A 53 15.68 16.76 2.40
N THR A 54 14.97 17.80 2.80
CA THR A 54 14.88 18.17 4.22
C THR A 54 14.15 17.05 4.98
N PRO A 55 14.52 16.81 6.25
CA PRO A 55 13.76 15.88 7.09
C PRO A 55 12.31 16.39 7.24
N PHE A 56 11.39 15.46 7.47
CA PHE A 56 10.02 15.82 7.83
C PHE A 56 9.98 16.38 9.25
N GLU A 57 9.04 17.28 9.50
CA GLU A 57 8.83 17.87 10.81
C GLU A 57 8.30 16.82 11.80
N ALA A 58 8.94 16.70 12.95
CA ALA A 58 8.48 15.84 14.03
C ALA A 58 7.42 16.55 14.88
N VAL A 59 6.53 15.79 15.52
CA VAL A 59 5.68 16.36 16.56
C VAL A 59 6.50 16.82 17.76
N ASP A 60 5.99 17.80 18.50
CA ASP A 60 6.58 18.19 19.77
C ASP A 60 6.34 17.13 20.87
N GLY A 61 7.06 17.24 21.99
CA GLY A 61 6.93 16.30 23.11
C GLY A 61 5.61 16.42 23.91
N SER A 62 4.79 17.44 23.64
CA SER A 62 3.48 17.62 24.25
C SER A 62 2.37 16.86 23.51
N TRP A 63 2.63 16.45 22.27
CA TRP A 63 1.68 15.69 21.47
C TRP A 63 1.21 14.42 22.19
N ARG A 64 -0.08 14.12 22.00
CA ARG A 64 -0.75 12.94 22.53
C ARG A 64 -1.51 12.29 21.39
N SER A 65 -1.32 10.99 21.24
CA SER A 65 -2.02 10.22 20.22
C SER A 65 -3.53 10.28 20.43
N PRO A 66 -4.33 10.57 19.38
CA PRO A 66 -5.77 10.40 19.41
C PRO A 66 -6.20 8.93 19.20
N LEU A 67 -5.25 8.03 18.93
CA LEU A 67 -5.46 6.59 18.76
C LEU A 67 -5.13 5.86 20.07
N ASP A 68 -5.84 4.75 20.33
CA ASP A 68 -5.66 3.91 21.51
C ASP A 68 -4.41 3.05 21.42
N TRP A 69 -3.92 2.85 20.20
CA TRP A 69 -2.73 2.08 19.90
C TRP A 69 -1.84 2.78 18.86
N LEU A 70 -0.53 2.64 19.07
CA LEU A 70 0.54 2.92 18.12
C LEU A 70 1.64 1.87 18.30
N PRO A 71 2.44 1.55 17.26
CA PRO A 71 3.56 0.64 17.42
C PRO A 71 4.57 1.14 18.46
N GLU A 72 5.24 0.21 19.14
CA GLU A 72 6.28 0.55 20.10
C GLU A 72 7.38 1.42 19.46
N ASN A 73 7.83 2.44 20.20
CA ASN A 73 8.85 3.40 19.76
C ASN A 73 8.51 4.18 18.47
N PHE A 74 7.25 4.19 18.05
CA PHE A 74 6.81 5.01 16.92
C PHE A 74 6.66 6.48 17.34
N SER A 75 7.36 7.37 16.64
CA SER A 75 7.20 8.82 16.76
C SER A 75 6.71 9.37 15.41
N PRO A 76 5.48 9.91 15.34
CA PRO A 76 4.95 10.41 14.09
C PRO A 76 5.62 11.71 13.66
N TYR A 77 5.71 11.90 12.35
CA TYR A 77 5.86 13.23 11.78
C TYR A 77 4.57 14.04 11.95
N LEU A 78 4.69 15.37 11.89
CA LEU A 78 3.56 16.29 12.07
C LEU A 78 2.40 15.95 11.12
N HIS A 79 2.67 15.63 9.85
CA HIS A 79 1.61 15.26 8.89
C HIS A 79 0.91 13.94 9.23
N GLN A 80 1.60 12.98 9.87
CA GLN A 80 1.00 11.74 10.36
C GLN A 80 0.10 12.02 11.56
N ALA A 81 0.59 12.80 12.52
CA ALA A 81 -0.17 13.21 13.68
C ALA A 81 -1.45 13.98 13.30
N THR A 82 -1.35 14.95 12.39
CA THR A 82 -2.52 15.66 11.85
C THR A 82 -3.48 14.69 11.14
N ALA A 83 -2.97 13.69 10.42
CA ALA A 83 -3.83 12.67 9.81
C ALA A 83 -4.54 11.83 10.89
N PHE A 84 -3.87 11.48 11.98
CA PHE A 84 -4.48 10.72 13.09
C PHE A 84 -5.58 11.50 13.78
N GLU A 85 -5.41 12.80 14.01
CA GLU A 85 -6.45 13.67 14.59
C GLU A 85 -7.69 13.76 13.69
N ARG A 86 -7.50 13.74 12.36
CA ARG A 86 -8.60 13.82 11.40
C ARG A 86 -9.30 12.48 11.16
N LEU A 87 -8.53 11.39 11.13
CA LEU A 87 -9.02 10.05 10.76
C LEU A 87 -9.35 9.17 11.98
N GLY A 88 -8.93 9.57 13.18
CA GLY A 88 -9.30 8.92 14.43
C GLY A 88 -10.81 8.89 14.60
N SER A 89 -11.32 7.76 15.08
CA SER A 89 -12.77 7.50 15.24
C SER A 89 -13.18 7.23 16.69
N ARG A 90 -12.37 7.66 17.65
CA ARG A 90 -12.64 7.50 19.08
C ARG A 90 -13.73 8.45 19.54
N ASP A 91 -13.50 9.74 19.34
CA ASP A 91 -14.36 10.79 19.89
C ASP A 91 -15.28 11.43 18.83
N SER A 92 -14.96 11.29 17.55
CA SER A 92 -15.71 11.87 16.44
C SER A 92 -15.69 10.98 15.19
N ALA A 93 -16.54 11.29 14.21
CA ALA A 93 -16.47 10.63 12.91
C ALA A 93 -15.18 11.01 12.16
N PRO A 94 -14.53 10.06 11.46
CA PRO A 94 -13.39 10.36 10.60
C PRO A 94 -13.71 11.43 9.55
N GLN A 95 -12.78 12.35 9.34
CA GLN A 95 -12.90 13.41 8.35
C GLN A 95 -12.21 13.02 7.04
N PRO A 96 -12.82 13.26 5.87
CA PRO A 96 -12.16 13.10 4.58
C PRO A 96 -10.82 13.86 4.56
N THR A 97 -9.74 13.17 4.21
CA THR A 97 -8.38 13.71 4.34
C THR A 97 -7.53 13.35 3.12
N ILE A 98 -6.89 14.36 2.54
CA ILE A 98 -5.91 14.20 1.46
C ILE A 98 -4.53 14.45 2.05
N VAL A 99 -3.64 13.46 1.97
CA VAL A 99 -2.26 13.57 2.48
C VAL A 99 -1.30 13.86 1.32
N THR A 100 -0.76 15.08 1.27
CA THR A 100 0.13 15.56 0.21
C THR A 100 1.59 15.56 0.65
N THR A 101 2.24 14.38 0.65
CA THR A 101 3.65 14.25 1.06
C THR A 101 4.48 13.40 0.08
N GLY A 102 5.80 13.61 0.05
CA GLY A 102 6.72 12.92 -0.86
C GLY A 102 6.82 11.41 -0.61
N THR A 103 7.35 10.62 -1.56
CA THR A 103 7.61 9.18 -1.37
C THR A 103 8.50 8.94 -0.15
N GLY A 104 8.20 7.92 0.65
CA GLY A 104 8.96 7.59 1.88
C GLY A 104 8.64 8.44 3.11
N SER A 105 7.61 9.29 3.07
CA SER A 105 7.18 10.14 4.20
C SER A 105 6.33 9.42 5.26
N GLY A 106 6.06 8.13 5.10
CA GLY A 106 5.11 7.41 5.95
C GLY A 106 3.64 7.75 5.68
N LYS A 107 3.26 7.92 4.40
CA LYS A 107 1.86 8.10 3.97
C LYS A 107 0.96 6.95 4.36
N THR A 108 1.47 5.73 4.34
CA THR A 108 0.66 4.54 4.64
C THR A 108 0.18 4.59 6.09
N GLU A 109 1.07 4.91 7.01
CA GLU A 109 0.80 5.05 8.45
C GLU A 109 -0.30 6.07 8.70
N CYS A 110 -0.30 7.19 7.95
CA CYS A 110 -1.29 8.27 8.07
C CYS A 110 -2.73 7.75 8.04
N PHE A 111 -3.04 6.79 7.15
CA PHE A 111 -4.39 6.22 7.04
C PHE A 111 -4.50 4.84 7.71
N LEU A 112 -3.43 4.05 7.70
CA LEU A 112 -3.48 2.66 8.16
C LEU A 112 -3.63 2.57 9.67
N TYR A 113 -2.93 3.40 10.45
CA TYR A 113 -2.99 3.31 11.92
C TYR A 113 -4.37 3.72 12.46
N PRO A 114 -5.01 4.81 12.00
CA PRO A 114 -6.38 5.11 12.40
C PRO A 114 -7.39 4.01 12.01
N ILE A 115 -7.20 3.36 10.85
CA ILE A 115 -8.04 2.24 10.43
C ILE A 115 -7.85 1.03 11.36
N LEU A 116 -6.60 0.63 11.63
CA LEU A 116 -6.30 -0.50 12.51
C LEU A 116 -6.83 -0.28 13.93
N ASP A 117 -6.64 0.93 14.47
CA ASP A 117 -7.21 1.35 15.76
C ASP A 117 -8.74 1.17 15.78
N HIS A 118 -9.43 1.64 14.74
CA HIS A 118 -10.87 1.48 14.63
C HIS A 118 -11.28 0.00 14.56
N CYS A 119 -10.60 -0.79 13.74
CA CYS A 119 -10.87 -2.22 13.57
C CYS A 119 -10.68 -2.99 14.86
N ALA A 120 -9.60 -2.73 15.61
CA ALA A 120 -9.34 -3.34 16.91
C ALA A 120 -10.45 -3.00 17.92
N ARG A 121 -10.84 -1.72 18.00
CA ARG A 121 -11.97 -1.30 18.86
C ARG A 121 -13.30 -1.91 18.44
N ALA A 122 -13.59 -2.02 17.15
CA ALA A 122 -14.82 -2.61 16.63
C ALA A 122 -14.88 -4.12 16.95
N ARG A 123 -13.77 -4.84 16.76
CA ARG A 123 -13.63 -6.25 17.15
C ARG A 123 -13.84 -6.46 18.64
N ALA A 124 -13.27 -5.61 19.49
CA ALA A 124 -13.48 -5.68 20.93
C ALA A 124 -14.95 -5.49 21.35
N ARG A 125 -15.77 -4.84 20.51
CA ARG A 125 -17.23 -4.71 20.67
C ARG A 125 -18.03 -5.86 20.04
N GLY A 126 -17.38 -6.82 19.39
CA GLY A 126 -18.03 -7.92 18.69
C GLY A 126 -18.68 -7.52 17.36
N GLU A 127 -18.21 -6.43 16.72
CA GLU A 127 -18.71 -5.99 15.42
C GLU A 127 -18.03 -6.77 14.29
N ASP A 128 -18.81 -7.46 13.46
CA ASP A 128 -18.34 -8.17 12.27
C ASP A 128 -18.45 -7.34 10.99
N GLY A 129 -17.88 -7.85 9.89
CA GLY A 129 -17.97 -7.24 8.55
C GLY A 129 -16.87 -6.24 8.22
N VAL A 130 -16.88 -5.78 6.96
CA VAL A 130 -15.83 -4.90 6.42
C VAL A 130 -15.96 -3.48 6.97
N LYS A 131 -14.98 -3.04 7.75
CA LYS A 131 -14.94 -1.72 8.39
C LYS A 131 -14.15 -0.70 7.57
N ALA A 132 -13.19 -1.18 6.78
CA ALA A 132 -12.39 -0.34 5.88
C ALA A 132 -12.20 -1.00 4.51
N LEU A 133 -12.35 -0.20 3.46
CA LEU A 133 -11.98 -0.54 2.09
C LEU A 133 -10.75 0.27 1.70
N ILE A 134 -9.72 -0.39 1.16
CA ILE A 134 -8.51 0.28 0.68
C ILE A 134 -8.37 0.00 -0.83
N LEU A 135 -8.41 1.06 -1.62
CA LEU A 135 -8.33 0.98 -3.07
C LEU A 135 -6.92 1.30 -3.58
N TYR A 136 -6.31 0.31 -4.21
CA TYR A 136 -5.03 0.46 -4.90
C TYR A 136 -5.22 0.54 -6.42
N PRO A 137 -4.42 1.36 -7.12
CA PRO A 137 -4.49 1.47 -8.58
C PRO A 137 -3.95 0.24 -9.31
N MET A 138 -3.05 -0.52 -8.69
CA MET A 138 -2.35 -1.66 -9.30
C MET A 138 -2.36 -2.87 -8.37
N ASN A 139 -2.51 -4.07 -8.94
CA ASN A 139 -2.50 -5.33 -8.21
C ASN A 139 -1.19 -5.53 -7.44
N ALA A 140 -0.04 -5.29 -8.08
CA ALA A 140 1.27 -5.44 -7.45
C ALA A 140 1.41 -4.57 -6.18
N LEU A 141 0.94 -3.31 -6.24
CA LEU A 141 0.96 -2.44 -5.08
C LEU A 141 0.03 -2.94 -3.96
N ALA A 142 -1.14 -3.48 -4.32
CA ALA A 142 -2.06 -4.07 -3.34
C ALA A 142 -1.43 -5.28 -2.63
N SER A 143 -0.77 -6.17 -3.37
CA SER A 143 -0.05 -7.33 -2.82
C SER A 143 1.11 -6.92 -1.91
N ASP A 144 1.91 -5.93 -2.30
CA ASP A 144 3.00 -5.42 -1.45
C ASP A 144 2.48 -4.83 -0.14
N GLN A 145 1.37 -4.08 -0.20
CA GLN A 145 0.77 -3.49 1.00
C GLN A 145 0.06 -4.55 1.86
N ALA A 146 -0.49 -5.61 1.27
CA ALA A 146 -1.11 -6.72 2.00
C ALA A 146 -0.12 -7.37 2.97
N GLY A 147 1.08 -7.76 2.50
CA GLY A 147 2.09 -8.36 3.38
C GLY A 147 2.55 -7.40 4.49
N ARG A 148 2.59 -6.10 4.21
CA ARG A 148 2.91 -5.09 5.23
C ARG A 148 1.84 -4.99 6.31
N ILE A 149 0.55 -5.06 5.93
CA ILE A 149 -0.56 -5.05 6.88
C ILE A 149 -0.52 -6.31 7.74
N ALA A 150 -0.28 -7.49 7.13
CA ALA A 150 -0.11 -8.76 7.86
C ALA A 150 0.96 -8.62 8.97
N ARG A 151 2.18 -8.18 8.60
CA ARG A 151 3.26 -7.95 9.56
C ARG A 151 2.91 -6.96 10.65
N THR A 152 2.22 -5.87 10.29
CA THR A 152 1.82 -4.85 11.27
C THR A 152 0.84 -5.42 12.28
N ILE A 153 -0.13 -6.23 11.84
CA ILE A 153 -1.09 -6.88 12.73
C ILE A 153 -0.39 -7.94 13.60
N ALA A 154 0.44 -8.80 12.99
CA ALA A 154 1.11 -9.90 13.69
C ALA A 154 2.12 -9.42 14.75
N SER A 155 2.79 -8.29 14.53
CA SER A 155 3.79 -7.75 15.46
C SER A 155 3.23 -6.93 16.61
N ASN A 156 1.91 -6.67 16.66
CA ASN A 156 1.30 -5.80 17.67
C ASN A 156 0.12 -6.49 18.35
N GLY A 157 0.27 -6.83 19.64
CA GLY A 157 -0.71 -7.61 20.40
C GLY A 157 -2.06 -6.93 20.57
N GLU A 158 -2.10 -5.60 20.53
CA GLU A 158 -3.32 -4.79 20.59
C GLU A 158 -4.19 -4.95 19.34
N LEU A 159 -3.61 -5.42 18.23
CA LEU A 159 -4.30 -5.70 16.98
C LEU A 159 -4.72 -7.17 16.87
N ALA A 160 -4.55 -7.98 17.92
CA ALA A 160 -4.92 -9.38 17.92
C ALA A 160 -6.39 -9.57 17.53
N GLY A 161 -6.63 -10.39 16.50
CA GLY A 161 -7.96 -10.68 15.97
C GLY A 161 -8.46 -9.73 14.89
N VAL A 162 -7.76 -8.63 14.58
CA VAL A 162 -8.04 -7.82 13.39
C VAL A 162 -7.70 -8.62 12.14
N THR A 163 -8.63 -8.69 11.19
CA THR A 163 -8.43 -9.40 9.93
C THR A 163 -8.39 -8.48 8.72
N ALA A 164 -7.56 -8.84 7.75
CA ALA A 164 -7.45 -8.19 6.47
C ALA A 164 -7.60 -9.21 5.34
N GLY A 165 -8.12 -8.75 4.22
CA GLY A 165 -8.27 -9.56 3.02
C GLY A 165 -7.88 -8.82 1.75
N LEU A 166 -7.39 -9.56 0.77
CA LEU A 166 -7.02 -9.06 -0.56
C LEU A 166 -7.96 -9.65 -1.60
N TYR A 167 -8.72 -8.80 -2.30
CA TYR A 167 -9.56 -9.21 -3.41
C TYR A 167 -9.07 -8.54 -4.69
N ILE A 168 -8.18 -9.20 -5.42
CA ILE A 168 -7.65 -8.74 -6.71
C ILE A 168 -7.84 -9.80 -7.81
N GLY A 169 -7.29 -9.56 -9.00
CA GLY A 169 -7.63 -10.23 -10.26
C GLY A 169 -7.77 -11.76 -10.20
N GLU A 170 -6.83 -12.45 -9.59
CA GLU A 170 -6.83 -13.92 -9.44
C GLU A 170 -7.21 -14.32 -8.00
N ASP A 171 -7.64 -15.57 -7.84
CA ASP A 171 -7.91 -16.15 -6.53
C ASP A 171 -6.57 -16.54 -5.89
N GLY A 172 -6.42 -16.28 -4.60
CA GLY A 172 -5.21 -16.63 -3.86
C GLY A 172 -5.32 -17.96 -3.11
N ASP A 173 -4.21 -18.37 -2.49
CA ASP A 173 -4.07 -19.67 -1.81
C ASP A 173 -4.26 -19.58 -0.29
N ASN A 174 -4.37 -18.37 0.26
CA ASN A 174 -4.41 -18.12 1.70
C ASN A 174 -5.86 -17.97 2.18
N ALA A 175 -6.37 -19.03 2.81
CA ALA A 175 -7.68 -19.04 3.46
C ALA A 175 -7.70 -18.28 4.80
N GLU A 176 -6.53 -18.15 5.45
CA GLU A 176 -6.35 -17.54 6.75
C GLU A 176 -5.17 -16.55 6.72
N MET A 177 -5.15 -15.63 7.67
CA MET A 177 -4.00 -14.72 7.83
C MET A 177 -2.82 -15.43 8.46
N GLY A 178 -1.62 -15.09 7.98
CA GLY A 178 -0.35 -15.41 8.64
C GLY A 178 0.42 -14.13 8.96
N ASP A 179 1.66 -14.30 9.40
CA ASP A 179 2.53 -13.17 9.76
C ASP A 179 2.90 -12.30 8.55
N GLU A 180 2.92 -12.89 7.36
CA GLU A 180 3.41 -12.27 6.12
C GLU A 180 2.34 -12.19 5.02
N ASN A 181 1.18 -12.80 5.21
CA ASN A 181 0.10 -12.88 4.24
C ASN A 181 -1.25 -12.55 4.89
N ILE A 182 -2.15 -11.99 4.09
CA ILE A 182 -3.55 -11.79 4.49
C ILE A 182 -4.44 -12.80 3.76
N VAL A 183 -5.74 -12.85 4.09
CA VAL A 183 -6.66 -13.75 3.40
C VAL A 183 -6.83 -13.29 1.95
N ASP A 184 -6.59 -14.15 0.96
CA ASP A 184 -6.75 -13.83 -0.46
C ASP A 184 -7.58 -14.85 -1.22
N GLN A 185 -8.00 -15.94 -0.55
CA GLN A 185 -8.93 -16.90 -1.10
C GLN A 185 -10.37 -16.36 -1.05
N ARG A 186 -11.01 -16.25 -2.22
CA ARG A 186 -12.34 -15.65 -2.38
C ARG A 186 -13.43 -16.36 -1.61
N TYR A 187 -13.37 -17.69 -1.54
CA TYR A 187 -14.33 -18.45 -0.75
C TYR A 187 -14.22 -18.11 0.74
N ALA A 188 -13.00 -18.05 1.28
CA ALA A 188 -12.76 -17.68 2.67
C ALA A 188 -13.21 -16.24 2.97
N LEU A 189 -12.90 -15.29 2.08
CA LEU A 189 -13.34 -13.88 2.22
C LEU A 189 -14.87 -13.73 2.23
N ARG A 190 -15.60 -14.53 1.46
CA ARG A 190 -17.07 -14.48 1.44
C ARG A 190 -17.68 -15.18 2.65
N ALA A 191 -17.09 -16.29 3.09
CA ALA A 191 -17.55 -17.05 4.24
C ALA A 191 -17.32 -16.27 5.55
N ASN A 192 -16.17 -15.60 5.67
CA ASN A 192 -15.77 -14.81 6.83
C ASN A 192 -15.21 -13.46 6.37
N PRO A 193 -16.07 -12.44 6.18
CA PRO A 193 -15.64 -11.12 5.71
C PRO A 193 -14.58 -10.48 6.63
N PRO A 194 -13.48 -9.94 6.08
CA PRO A 194 -12.41 -9.36 6.89
C PRO A 194 -12.80 -7.97 7.44
N ASP A 195 -12.06 -7.48 8.45
CA ASP A 195 -12.23 -6.09 8.92
C ASP A 195 -11.76 -5.06 7.89
N ILE A 196 -10.68 -5.37 7.17
CA ILE A 196 -10.07 -4.51 6.15
C ILE A 196 -10.06 -5.26 4.82
N LEU A 197 -10.63 -4.67 3.77
CA LEU A 197 -10.59 -5.23 2.42
C LEU A 197 -9.71 -4.38 1.51
N LEU A 198 -8.67 -4.98 0.95
CA LEU A 198 -7.81 -4.39 -0.07
C LEU A 198 -8.31 -4.83 -1.45
N THR A 199 -8.49 -3.89 -2.36
CA THR A 199 -8.90 -4.19 -3.73
C THR A 199 -8.47 -3.08 -4.70
N ASN A 200 -8.94 -3.14 -5.94
CA ASN A 200 -8.80 -2.07 -6.92
C ASN A 200 -10.18 -1.65 -7.46
N TYR A 201 -10.26 -0.53 -8.17
CA TYR A 201 -11.53 0.02 -8.66
C TYR A 201 -12.33 -0.97 -9.54
N LYS A 202 -11.64 -1.77 -10.36
CA LYS A 202 -12.27 -2.74 -11.26
C LYS A 202 -12.87 -3.92 -10.50
N MET A 203 -12.15 -4.40 -9.48
CA MET A 203 -12.63 -5.50 -8.65
C MET A 203 -13.71 -5.04 -7.68
N LEU A 204 -13.67 -3.80 -7.20
CA LEU A 204 -14.76 -3.22 -6.42
C LEU A 204 -16.07 -3.21 -7.21
N ASP A 205 -16.05 -2.82 -8.49
CA ASP A 205 -17.23 -2.87 -9.36
C ASP A 205 -17.82 -4.29 -9.40
N PHE A 206 -16.97 -5.31 -9.52
CA PHE A 206 -17.40 -6.70 -9.46
C PHE A 206 -17.94 -7.11 -8.09
N LEU A 207 -17.30 -6.71 -6.99
CA LEU A 207 -17.74 -7.00 -5.62
C LEU A 207 -19.13 -6.41 -5.33
N LEU A 208 -19.48 -5.28 -5.95
CA LEU A 208 -20.77 -4.61 -5.76
C LEU A 208 -21.88 -5.17 -6.66
N LEU A 209 -21.54 -5.68 -7.84
CA LEU A 209 -22.54 -6.10 -8.85
C LEU A 209 -22.77 -7.61 -8.90
N ARG A 210 -21.80 -8.43 -8.52
CA ARG A 210 -21.90 -9.89 -8.67
C ARG A 210 -22.66 -10.51 -7.50
N ARG A 211 -23.69 -11.30 -7.83
CA ARG A 211 -24.50 -12.05 -6.84
C ARG A 211 -23.66 -12.92 -5.89
N GLN A 212 -22.62 -13.57 -6.40
CA GLN A 212 -21.75 -14.46 -5.61
C GLN A 212 -20.95 -13.71 -4.53
N ASP A 213 -20.72 -12.41 -4.69
CA ASP A 213 -19.94 -11.59 -3.77
C ASP A 213 -20.84 -10.84 -2.77
N ARG A 214 -22.17 -10.99 -2.88
CA ARG A 214 -23.15 -10.36 -1.99
C ARG A 214 -22.94 -10.73 -0.52
N ASP A 215 -22.59 -11.99 -0.26
CA ASP A 215 -22.47 -12.50 1.10
C ASP A 215 -21.27 -11.88 1.85
N LEU A 216 -20.28 -11.37 1.12
CA LEU A 216 -19.18 -10.58 1.69
C LEU A 216 -19.68 -9.31 2.41
N TRP A 217 -20.80 -8.76 1.96
CA TRP A 217 -21.42 -7.54 2.51
C TRP A 217 -22.63 -7.83 3.39
N ALA A 218 -23.06 -9.10 3.53
CA ALA A 218 -24.34 -9.44 4.15
C ALA A 218 -24.43 -9.06 5.63
N VAL A 219 -23.29 -9.02 6.33
CA VAL A 219 -23.18 -8.64 7.74
C VAL A 219 -22.92 -7.15 7.96
N ASN A 220 -22.67 -6.39 6.89
CA ASN A 220 -22.45 -4.95 6.99
C ASN A 220 -23.77 -4.20 7.20
N GLY A 221 -23.91 -3.55 8.35
CA GLY A 221 -25.01 -2.64 8.64
C GLY A 221 -24.68 -1.17 8.34
N PRO A 222 -25.66 -0.25 8.51
CA PRO A 222 -25.40 1.18 8.44
C PRO A 222 -24.31 1.59 9.44
N GLY A 223 -23.21 2.14 8.94
CA GLY A 223 -22.09 2.59 9.77
C GLY A 223 -21.07 1.52 10.15
N THR A 224 -21.17 0.28 9.64
CA THR A 224 -20.07 -0.70 9.75
C THR A 224 -18.86 -0.26 8.93
N LEU A 225 -19.07 0.03 7.64
CA LEU A 225 -18.01 0.58 6.77
C LEU A 225 -17.79 2.05 7.12
N ARG A 226 -16.60 2.38 7.65
CA ARG A 226 -16.22 3.72 8.11
C ARG A 226 -15.15 4.39 7.27
N TYR A 227 -14.34 3.60 6.56
CA TYR A 227 -13.22 4.09 5.75
C TYR A 227 -13.31 3.53 4.32
N VAL A 228 -13.08 4.39 3.33
CA VAL A 228 -13.05 4.09 1.89
C VAL A 228 -11.92 4.88 1.24
#